data_AF-A0A0M6XUM1-F1
#
_entry.id   AF-A0A0M6XUM1-F1
#
_cell.length_a   1.000
_cell.length_b   1.000
_cell.length_c   1.000
_cell.angle_alpha   90.00
_cell.angle_beta   90.00
_cell.angle_gamma   90.00
#
_symmetry.space_group_name_H-M   'P 1'
#
loop_
_entity.id
_entity.type
_entity.pdbx_description
1 polymer ?
#
loop_
_entity_poly.entity_id
_entity_poly.type
_entity_poly.pdbx_seq_one_letter_code
_entity_poly.pdbx_strand_id
1 'polypeptide(L)'
;MPRSAKSYALDQCALYRCTTRKRLFRLLQTSPTKYAELLAAPNLYRPITKTKKNGEPRLVHAPRHDLKRIQKRISELLMRVTPPEFLKSPVRGRSNIDNAAAHRGAAAHRLLDIEDFYPNCTASKASWFFGTVLKCPPDVVAVLTWLTTRQGSLPQGSPASPILAYYAYQNMWGEIDAISRAAGNTLTVYVDDVTLSGTMVRTETVWAIKEALAKHGHRTKERKEEAHLGTPVVVTGVVLRDEVLLLPNVQHLKRHRVRKALERMPEGPERERAEAVLQGHEETERQILARNT
;
A
#
# COMPACT_ATOMS: atom_id res chain seq x y z
N MET A 1 -5.72 26.80 3.52
CA MET A 1 -4.49 26.55 2.75
C MET A 1 -4.02 25.12 3.01
N PRO A 2 -4.09 24.19 2.05
CA PRO A 2 -3.43 22.91 2.20
C PRO A 2 -1.92 23.19 2.28
N ARG A 3 -1.27 22.85 3.40
CA ARG A 3 0.19 22.89 3.49
C ARG A 3 0.72 22.04 2.34
N SER A 4 1.35 22.67 1.35
CA SER A 4 2.23 21.99 0.41
C SER A 4 3.23 21.20 1.24
N ALA A 5 2.97 19.91 1.42
CA ALA A 5 3.85 19.04 2.18
C ALA A 5 4.98 18.69 1.22
N LYS A 6 5.95 19.60 1.08
CA LYS A 6 7.22 19.34 0.40
C LYS A 6 7.72 17.99 0.90
N SER A 7 7.87 17.04 -0.02
CA SER A 7 8.55 15.78 0.29
C SER A 7 10.02 16.10 0.53
N TYR A 8 10.69 15.25 1.31
CA TYR A 8 12.06 15.48 1.72
C TYR A 8 12.89 14.19 1.61
N ALA A 9 14.21 14.33 1.63
CA ALA A 9 15.11 13.18 1.68
C ALA A 9 14.95 12.40 3.00
N LEU A 10 15.35 11.13 3.02
CA LEU A 10 15.16 10.23 4.16
C LEU A 10 15.82 10.75 5.44
N ASP A 11 16.99 11.36 5.33
CA ASP A 11 17.77 11.96 6.43
C ASP A 11 17.11 13.21 7.03
N GLN A 12 16.15 13.81 6.31
CA GLN A 12 15.32 14.91 6.78
C GLN A 12 14.03 14.41 7.45
N CYS A 13 13.80 13.10 7.50
CA CYS A 13 12.66 12.55 8.22
C CYS A 13 12.71 12.92 9.70
N ALA A 14 11.58 13.33 10.26
CA ALA A 14 11.52 13.73 11.68
C ALA A 14 11.96 12.62 12.66
N LEU A 15 11.82 11.35 12.24
CA LEU A 15 12.27 10.18 12.98
C LEU A 15 13.76 9.88 12.77
N TYR A 16 14.42 10.44 11.74
CA TYR A 16 15.84 10.27 11.51
C TYR A 16 16.64 10.82 12.71
N ARG A 17 17.53 9.98 13.26
CA ARG A 17 18.31 10.26 14.47
C ARG A 17 17.43 10.79 15.62
N CYS A 18 16.26 10.20 15.83
CA CYS A 18 15.43 10.49 17.00
C CYS A 18 16.10 9.89 18.25
N THR A 19 16.95 10.65 18.93
CA THR A 19 17.87 10.13 19.95
C THR A 19 17.28 9.86 21.34
N THR A 20 16.04 10.26 21.62
CA THR A 20 15.45 10.08 22.96
C THR A 20 13.97 9.71 22.91
N ARG A 21 13.50 8.91 23.88
CA ARG A 21 12.07 8.62 24.07
C ARG A 21 11.23 9.89 24.26
N LYS A 22 11.76 10.91 24.96
CA LYS A 22 11.07 12.20 25.15
C LYS A 22 10.78 12.89 23.81
N ARG A 23 11.76 12.94 22.90
CA ARG A 23 11.57 13.49 21.55
C ARG A 23 10.60 12.62 20.74
N LEU A 24 10.75 11.29 20.81
CA LEU A 24 9.86 10.35 20.12
C LEU A 24 8.39 10.61 20.50
N PHE A 25 8.05 10.60 21.77
CA PHE A 25 6.66 10.76 22.22
C PHE A 25 6.07 12.10 21.79
N ARG A 26 6.87 13.18 21.78
CA ARG A 26 6.44 14.48 21.23
C ARG A 26 6.11 14.39 19.74
N LEU A 27 6.98 13.76 18.94
CA LEU A 27 6.77 13.58 17.49
C LEU A 27 5.52 12.74 17.21
N LEU A 28 5.30 11.70 18.02
CA LEU A 28 4.17 10.79 17.94
C LEU A 28 2.88 11.35 18.55
N GLN A 29 2.93 12.54 19.15
CA GLN A 29 1.80 13.19 19.81
C GLN A 29 1.16 12.29 20.89
N THR A 30 2.00 11.67 21.70
CA THR A 30 1.63 10.79 22.81
C THR A 30 2.51 11.08 24.04
N SER A 31 2.28 10.38 25.14
CA SER A 31 3.04 10.52 26.40
C SER A 31 3.64 9.19 26.85
N PRO A 32 4.69 9.20 27.71
CA PRO A 32 5.18 8.00 28.38
C PRO A 32 4.07 7.25 29.14
N THR A 33 3.16 7.98 29.80
CA THR A 33 2.04 7.41 30.55
C THR A 33 1.06 6.67 29.64
N LYS A 34 0.70 7.25 28.49
CA LYS A 34 -0.16 6.60 27.50
C LYS A 34 0.54 5.38 26.88
N TYR A 35 1.85 5.45 26.63
CA TYR A 35 2.60 4.29 26.15
C TYR A 35 2.62 3.14 27.18
N ALA A 36 2.83 3.45 28.47
CA ALA A 36 2.77 2.46 29.54
C ALA A 36 1.37 1.83 29.69
N GLU A 37 0.31 2.63 29.57
CA GLU A 37 -1.07 2.11 29.56
C GLU A 37 -1.30 1.16 28.37
N LEU A 38 -0.85 1.54 27.18
CA LEU A 38 -0.95 0.67 26.00
C LEU A 38 -0.20 -0.65 26.21
N LEU A 39 0.97 -0.64 26.84
CA LEU A 39 1.74 -1.86 27.16
C LEU A 39 0.98 -2.82 28.09
N ALA A 40 0.27 -2.27 29.08
CA ALA A 40 -0.48 -3.05 30.06
C ALA A 40 -1.88 -3.47 29.57
N ALA A 41 -2.41 -2.81 28.53
CA ALA A 41 -3.76 -3.02 28.07
C ALA A 41 -3.92 -4.38 27.35
N PRO A 42 -4.93 -5.18 27.71
CA PRO A 42 -5.31 -6.33 26.91
C PRO A 42 -5.98 -5.89 25.59
N ASN A 43 -5.93 -6.74 24.57
CA ASN A 43 -6.74 -6.61 23.35
C ASN A 43 -6.59 -5.27 22.59
N LEU A 44 -5.36 -4.90 22.24
CA LEU A 44 -5.07 -3.71 21.42
C LEU A 44 -5.55 -3.80 19.97
N TYR A 45 -6.00 -4.97 19.52
CA TYR A 45 -6.45 -5.22 18.16
C TYR A 45 -7.75 -6.02 18.18
N ARG A 46 -8.73 -5.57 17.40
CA ARG A 46 -9.99 -6.29 17.19
C ARG A 46 -10.03 -6.96 15.81
N PRO A 47 -10.47 -8.21 15.71
CA PRO A 47 -10.73 -8.84 14.43
C PRO A 47 -11.88 -8.12 13.72
N ILE A 48 -11.71 -7.89 12.41
CA ILE A 48 -12.73 -7.36 11.51
C ILE A 48 -12.70 -8.23 10.25
N THR A 49 -13.85 -8.76 9.88
CA THR A 49 -14.01 -9.48 8.61
C THR A 49 -14.29 -8.48 7.50
N LYS A 50 -13.43 -8.49 6.46
CA LYS A 50 -13.67 -7.78 5.20
C LYS A 50 -13.96 -8.79 4.10
N THR A 51 -14.86 -8.46 3.18
CA THR A 51 -15.12 -9.32 2.02
C THR A 51 -14.04 -9.11 0.95
N LYS A 52 -13.41 -10.19 0.49
CA LYS A 52 -12.50 -10.18 -0.67
C LYS A 52 -13.30 -9.96 -1.96
N LYS A 53 -12.60 -9.67 -3.07
CA LYS A 53 -13.22 -9.53 -4.40
C LYS A 53 -14.00 -10.79 -4.84
N ASN A 54 -13.55 -11.97 -4.42
CA ASN A 54 -14.19 -13.26 -4.70
C ASN A 54 -15.29 -13.65 -3.68
N GLY A 55 -15.67 -12.75 -2.76
CA GLY A 55 -16.71 -13.01 -1.76
C GLY A 55 -16.21 -13.67 -0.47
N GLU A 56 -15.01 -14.24 -0.44
CA GLU A 56 -14.46 -14.87 0.76
C GLU A 56 -14.18 -13.86 1.88
N PRO A 57 -14.32 -14.25 3.16
CA PRO A 57 -13.90 -13.42 4.28
C PRO A 57 -12.37 -13.26 4.32
N ARG A 58 -11.92 -12.05 4.66
CA ARG A 58 -10.54 -11.68 5.00
C ARG A 58 -10.54 -11.14 6.41
N LEU A 59 -9.88 -11.84 7.31
CA LEU A 59 -9.68 -11.38 8.67
C LEU A 59 -8.61 -10.27 8.69
N VAL A 60 -8.98 -9.11 9.22
CA VAL A 60 -8.11 -7.95 9.41
C VAL A 60 -8.11 -7.58 10.88
N HIS A 61 -6.99 -7.12 11.42
CA HIS A 61 -6.85 -6.77 12.83
C HIS A 61 -6.79 -5.25 12.98
N ALA A 62 -7.92 -4.63 13.32
CA ALA A 62 -7.97 -3.19 13.49
C ALA A 62 -7.41 -2.77 14.86
N PRO A 63 -6.41 -1.87 14.90
CA PRO A 63 -5.89 -1.36 16.16
C PRO A 63 -6.95 -0.56 16.93
N ARG A 64 -6.87 -0.58 18.27
CA ARG A 64 -7.62 0.29 19.19
C ARG A 64 -7.41 1.75 18.77
N HIS A 65 -8.42 2.59 18.98
CA HIS A 65 -8.46 3.93 18.40
C HIS A 65 -7.23 4.80 18.75
N ASP A 66 -6.73 4.75 19.98
CA ASP A 66 -5.55 5.50 20.41
C ASP A 66 -4.24 4.93 19.86
N LEU A 67 -4.05 3.61 19.83
CA LEU A 67 -2.92 2.98 19.12
C LEU A 67 -2.95 3.33 17.62
N LYS A 68 -4.13 3.28 17.00
CA LYS A 68 -4.35 3.65 15.60
C LYS A 68 -3.92 5.09 15.33
N ARG A 69 -4.19 6.03 16.25
CA ARG A 69 -3.75 7.43 16.13
C ARG A 69 -2.23 7.54 16.13
N ILE A 70 -1.55 6.82 17.02
CA ILE A 70 -0.08 6.81 17.09
C ILE A 70 0.51 6.20 15.80
N GLN A 71 -0.02 5.06 15.35
CA GLN A 71 0.41 4.42 14.10
C GLN A 71 0.14 5.33 12.89
N LYS A 72 -0.98 6.05 12.86
CA LYS A 72 -1.27 7.03 11.81
C LYS A 72 -0.22 8.13 11.81
N ARG A 73 0.16 8.60 13.00
CA ARG A 73 1.20 9.61 13.13
C ARG A 73 2.56 9.13 12.62
N ILE A 74 2.95 7.88 12.93
CA ILE A 74 4.16 7.26 12.37
C ILE A 74 4.09 7.25 10.84
N SER A 75 2.97 6.79 10.29
CA SER A 75 2.72 6.75 8.84
C SER A 75 2.88 8.13 8.20
N GLU A 76 2.28 9.18 8.79
CA GLU A 76 2.37 10.55 8.29
C GLU A 76 3.80 11.10 8.26
N LEU A 77 4.64 10.73 9.23
CA LEU A 77 6.04 11.16 9.28
C LEU A 77 6.87 10.45 8.21
N LEU A 78 6.63 9.15 7.99
CA LEU A 78 7.32 8.34 6.99
C LEU A 78 6.89 8.69 5.55
N MET A 79 5.60 8.96 5.31
CA MET A 79 5.07 9.29 3.98
C MET A 79 5.51 10.66 3.44
N ARG A 80 6.24 11.46 4.22
CA ARG A 80 6.85 12.71 3.74
C ARG A 80 8.21 12.51 3.10
N VAL A 81 8.82 11.34 3.31
CA VAL A 81 10.05 10.98 2.60
C VAL A 81 9.69 10.73 1.14
N THR A 82 10.49 11.30 0.22
CA THR A 82 10.31 11.14 -1.22
C THR A 82 10.38 9.66 -1.61
N PRO A 83 9.29 9.07 -2.17
CA PRO A 83 9.28 7.67 -2.58
C PRO A 83 9.86 7.50 -3.99
N PRO A 84 10.41 6.32 -4.33
CA PRO A 84 10.85 6.03 -5.69
C PRO A 84 9.66 6.01 -6.64
N GLU A 85 9.91 6.18 -7.94
CA GLU A 85 8.85 6.30 -8.96
C GLU A 85 7.96 5.06 -9.10
N PHE A 86 8.56 3.87 -8.98
CA PHE A 86 7.85 2.59 -9.12
C PHE A 86 6.83 2.33 -7.99
N LEU A 87 6.99 2.96 -6.82
CA LEU A 87 6.10 2.73 -5.67
C LEU A 87 4.79 3.51 -5.82
N LYS A 88 3.70 2.89 -6.23
CA LYS A 88 2.42 3.58 -6.45
C LYS A 88 1.52 3.61 -5.22
N SER A 89 1.67 2.67 -4.28
CA SER A 89 0.96 2.67 -2.99
C SER A 89 1.92 2.32 -1.85
N PRO A 90 1.85 2.98 -0.68
CA PRO A 90 0.78 3.89 -0.20
C PRO A 90 1.09 5.39 -0.41
N VAL A 91 1.73 5.74 -1.51
CA VAL A 91 2.23 7.10 -1.76
C VAL A 91 1.09 8.10 -1.95
N ARG A 92 1.19 9.26 -1.30
CA ARG A 92 0.22 10.36 -1.47
C ARG A 92 0.25 10.90 -2.89
N GLY A 93 -0.94 11.13 -3.46
CA GLY A 93 -1.07 11.65 -4.82
C GLY A 93 -0.86 10.61 -5.92
N ARG A 94 -0.66 9.33 -5.56
CA ARG A 94 -0.64 8.20 -6.49
C ARG A 94 -1.85 7.30 -6.21
N SER A 95 -2.40 6.72 -7.26
CA SER A 95 -3.61 5.88 -7.23
C SER A 95 -3.40 4.58 -7.99
N ASN A 96 -4.37 3.67 -7.90
CA ASN A 96 -4.40 2.46 -8.74
C ASN A 96 -4.57 2.81 -10.24
N ILE A 97 -5.15 3.98 -10.56
CA ILE A 97 -5.26 4.47 -11.93
C ILE A 97 -3.87 4.88 -12.43
N ASP A 98 -3.10 5.62 -11.63
CA ASP A 98 -1.73 6.01 -11.99
C ASP A 98 -0.80 4.78 -12.05
N ASN A 99 -1.10 3.73 -11.28
CA ASN A 99 -0.44 2.44 -11.38
C ASN A 99 -0.68 1.78 -12.73
N ALA A 100 -1.94 1.65 -13.14
CA ALA A 100 -2.29 1.10 -14.44
C ALA A 100 -1.74 1.95 -15.61
N ALA A 101 -1.81 3.28 -15.49
CA ALA A 101 -1.35 4.20 -16.52
C ALA A 101 0.13 4.02 -16.87
N ALA A 102 0.97 3.65 -15.89
CA ALA A 102 2.39 3.40 -16.12
C ALA A 102 2.68 2.22 -17.08
N HIS A 103 1.70 1.35 -17.31
CA HIS A 103 1.83 0.17 -18.18
C HIS A 103 1.05 0.30 -19.50
N ARG A 104 0.55 1.50 -19.79
CA ARG A 104 -0.06 1.84 -21.08
C ARG A 104 0.97 1.62 -22.20
N GLY A 105 0.50 1.04 -23.30
CA GLY A 105 1.29 0.78 -24.51
C GLY A 105 2.40 -0.23 -24.44
N ALA A 106 2.45 -0.99 -23.36
CA ALA A 106 3.32 -2.16 -23.32
C ALA A 106 2.72 -3.30 -24.17
N ALA A 107 3.59 -4.02 -24.88
CA ALA A 107 3.22 -5.20 -25.65
C ALA A 107 3.15 -6.48 -24.80
N ALA A 108 3.74 -6.49 -23.60
CA ALA A 108 3.71 -7.61 -22.68
C ALA A 108 3.60 -7.14 -21.23
N HIS A 109 2.89 -7.93 -20.40
CA HIS A 109 2.68 -7.67 -18.97
C HIS A 109 2.86 -8.93 -18.13
N ARG A 110 3.46 -8.77 -16.95
CA ARG A 110 3.48 -9.78 -15.87
C ARG A 110 2.93 -9.16 -14.61
N LEU A 111 1.92 -9.80 -14.04
CA LEU A 111 1.30 -9.36 -12.80
C LEU A 111 1.59 -10.42 -11.74
N LEU A 112 2.22 -10.01 -10.64
CA LEU A 112 2.60 -10.86 -9.53
C LEU A 112 1.91 -10.34 -8.26
N ASP A 113 1.43 -11.25 -7.41
CA ASP A 113 0.81 -10.92 -6.11
C ASP A 113 1.66 -11.58 -5.01
N ILE A 114 2.11 -10.80 -4.02
CA ILE A 114 2.93 -11.31 -2.92
C ILE A 114 2.06 -12.02 -1.87
N GLU A 115 2.49 -13.20 -1.47
CA GLU A 115 1.86 -14.00 -0.42
C GLU A 115 2.00 -13.37 0.96
N ASP A 116 0.84 -13.21 1.62
CA ASP A 116 0.68 -12.73 2.98
C ASP A 116 1.67 -11.62 3.34
N PHE A 117 1.72 -10.59 2.50
CA PHE A 117 2.77 -9.58 2.52
C PHE A 117 3.02 -8.99 3.93
N TYR A 118 1.98 -8.50 4.60
CA TYR A 118 2.10 -7.92 5.94
C TYR A 118 2.46 -8.95 7.03
N PRO A 119 1.80 -10.12 7.13
CA PRO A 119 2.25 -11.20 8.03
C PRO A 119 3.73 -11.59 7.84
N ASN A 120 4.24 -11.54 6.62
CA ASN A 120 5.65 -11.83 6.30
C ASN A 120 6.59 -10.62 6.49
N CYS A 121 6.06 -9.43 6.81
CA CYS A 121 6.86 -8.27 7.19
C CYS A 121 7.23 -8.33 8.68
N THR A 122 8.44 -8.80 8.97
CA THR A 122 8.86 -9.10 10.35
C THR A 122 9.18 -7.87 11.20
N ALA A 123 9.01 -8.00 12.52
CA ALA A 123 9.43 -7.02 13.51
C ALA A 123 10.95 -6.76 13.44
N SER A 124 11.75 -7.78 13.12
CA SER A 124 13.20 -7.64 12.93
C SER A 124 13.55 -6.71 11.78
N LYS A 125 12.84 -6.79 10.64
CA LYS A 125 13.05 -5.87 9.51
C LYS A 125 12.56 -4.45 9.82
N ALA A 126 11.45 -4.31 10.55
CA ALA A 126 11.01 -3.01 11.05
C ALA A 126 12.05 -2.38 12.00
N SER A 127 12.56 -3.13 12.98
CA SER A 127 13.63 -2.71 13.89
C SER A 127 14.91 -2.35 13.14
N TRP A 128 15.30 -3.14 12.14
CA TRP A 128 16.44 -2.85 11.27
C TRP A 128 16.27 -1.50 10.57
N PHE A 129 15.09 -1.20 10.02
CA PHE A 129 14.83 0.10 9.41
C PHE A 129 14.94 1.24 10.43
N PHE A 130 14.30 1.12 11.60
CA PHE A 130 14.37 2.17 12.62
C PHE A 130 15.80 2.39 13.14
N GLY A 131 16.55 1.31 13.41
CA GLY A 131 17.89 1.38 13.99
C GLY A 131 18.99 1.69 12.98
N THR A 132 19.00 1.01 11.84
CA THR A 132 20.08 1.10 10.85
C THR A 132 19.85 2.25 9.87
N VAL A 133 18.64 2.35 9.33
CA VAL A 133 18.31 3.29 8.26
C VAL A 133 17.98 4.67 8.83
N LEU A 134 17.10 4.72 9.83
CA LEU A 134 16.76 5.97 10.53
C LEU A 134 17.72 6.33 11.66
N LYS A 135 18.69 5.47 12.01
CA LYS A 135 19.72 5.75 13.02
C LYS A 135 19.15 6.10 14.39
N CYS A 136 18.03 5.48 14.77
CA CYS A 136 17.48 5.60 16.12
C CYS A 136 18.25 4.71 17.12
N PRO A 137 18.43 5.15 18.38
CA PRO A 137 19.05 4.32 19.42
C PRO A 137 18.14 3.15 19.84
N PRO A 138 18.71 2.09 20.46
CA PRO A 138 17.97 0.86 20.77
C PRO A 138 16.68 1.04 21.58
N ASP A 139 16.66 1.96 22.54
CA ASP A 139 15.49 2.24 23.38
C ASP A 139 14.32 2.87 22.58
N VAL A 140 14.63 3.73 21.60
CA VAL A 140 13.66 4.32 20.67
C VAL A 140 13.18 3.28 19.65
N VAL A 141 14.09 2.44 19.15
CA VAL A 141 13.75 1.33 18.23
C VAL A 141 12.76 0.37 18.90
N ALA A 142 13.00 -0.02 20.15
CA ALA A 142 12.12 -0.90 20.90
C ALA A 142 10.67 -0.35 20.98
N VAL A 143 10.52 0.95 21.28
CA VAL A 143 9.21 1.62 21.32
C VAL A 143 8.54 1.63 19.94
N LEU A 144 9.26 2.02 18.90
CA LEU A 144 8.73 2.10 17.53
C LEU A 144 8.31 0.74 17.00
N THR A 145 9.13 -0.29 17.20
CA THR A 145 8.82 -1.66 16.79
C THR A 145 7.60 -2.19 17.53
N TRP A 146 7.51 -1.98 18.85
CA TRP A 146 6.35 -2.41 19.62
C TRP A 146 5.05 -1.72 19.16
N LEU A 147 5.09 -0.41 18.89
CA LEU A 147 3.93 0.35 18.43
C LEU A 147 3.44 -0.06 17.04
N THR A 148 4.31 -0.67 16.22
CA THR A 148 4.04 -0.92 14.80
C THR A 148 3.85 -2.38 14.46
N THR A 149 4.14 -3.30 15.39
CA THR A 149 4.07 -4.74 15.16
C THR A 149 3.04 -5.41 16.09
N ARG A 150 2.62 -6.60 15.71
CA ARG A 150 1.75 -7.48 16.49
C ARG A 150 2.17 -8.91 16.20
N GLN A 151 2.41 -9.72 17.24
CA GLN A 151 2.83 -11.13 17.07
C GLN A 151 4.03 -11.29 16.12
N GLY A 152 5.01 -10.39 16.23
CA GLY A 152 6.26 -10.48 15.47
C GLY A 152 6.22 -9.96 14.03
N SER A 153 5.08 -9.43 13.55
CA SER A 153 4.96 -8.89 12.19
C SER A 153 4.12 -7.62 12.10
N LEU A 154 4.06 -6.99 10.93
CA LEU A 154 3.22 -5.82 10.69
C LEU A 154 1.74 -6.24 10.62
N PRO A 155 0.85 -5.65 11.44
CA PRO A 155 -0.55 -6.03 11.46
C PRO A 155 -1.30 -5.51 10.23
N GLN A 156 -2.14 -6.36 9.65
CA GLN A 156 -3.12 -5.96 8.65
C GLN A 156 -4.16 -5.04 9.30
N GLY A 157 -4.27 -3.78 8.87
CA GLY A 157 -5.23 -2.81 9.39
C GLY A 157 -4.59 -1.64 10.17
N SER A 158 -3.31 -1.73 10.51
CA SER A 158 -2.55 -0.58 11.00
C SER A 158 -2.28 0.42 9.88
N PRO A 159 -2.49 1.73 10.11
CA PRO A 159 -2.16 2.77 9.13
C PRO A 159 -0.63 2.94 8.93
N ALA A 160 0.21 2.43 9.83
CA ALA A 160 1.66 2.47 9.69
C ALA A 160 2.19 1.36 8.77
N SER A 161 1.54 0.20 8.76
CA SER A 161 2.03 -1.00 8.06
C SER A 161 2.34 -0.78 6.59
N PRO A 162 1.50 -0.10 5.77
CA PRO A 162 1.78 0.04 4.33
C PRO A 162 3.12 0.71 4.02
N ILE A 163 3.40 1.87 4.63
CA ILE A 163 4.62 2.63 4.33
C ILE A 163 5.84 2.02 5.03
N LEU A 164 5.64 1.46 6.22
CA LEU A 164 6.70 0.79 6.96
C LEU A 164 7.13 -0.52 6.28
N ALA A 165 6.20 -1.28 5.69
CA ALA A 165 6.52 -2.49 4.93
C ALA A 165 7.46 -2.18 3.75
N TYR A 166 7.17 -1.10 3.00
CA TYR A 166 8.06 -0.64 1.94
C TYR A 166 9.47 -0.33 2.48
N TYR A 167 9.58 0.53 3.50
CA TYR A 167 10.89 0.95 4.03
C TYR A 167 11.67 -0.17 4.71
N ALA A 168 11.00 -1.06 5.45
CA ALA A 168 11.61 -2.21 6.09
C ALA A 168 12.25 -3.18 5.07
N TYR A 169 11.75 -3.17 3.83
CA TYR A 169 12.21 -4.02 2.73
C TYR A 169 12.77 -3.20 1.55
N GLN A 170 13.23 -1.97 1.79
CA GLN A 170 13.70 -1.09 0.71
C GLN A 170 14.84 -1.70 -0.12
N ASN A 171 15.69 -2.54 0.47
CA ASN A 171 16.76 -3.23 -0.25
C ASN A 171 16.21 -4.28 -1.23
N MET A 172 15.17 -5.02 -0.83
CA MET A 172 14.47 -5.98 -1.70
C MET A 172 13.86 -5.26 -2.89
N TRP A 173 13.17 -4.14 -2.63
CA TRP A 173 12.57 -3.34 -3.70
C TRP A 173 13.61 -2.71 -4.63
N GLY A 174 14.76 -2.30 -4.10
CA GLY A 174 15.89 -1.81 -4.91
C GLY A 174 16.48 -2.89 -5.83
N GLU A 175 16.60 -4.13 -5.34
CA GLU A 175 17.04 -5.28 -6.14
C GLU A 175 16.04 -5.58 -7.27
N ILE A 176 14.73 -5.59 -6.96
CA ILE A 176 13.66 -5.82 -7.94
C ILE A 176 13.61 -4.70 -9.01
N ASP A 177 13.76 -3.43 -8.61
CA ASP A 177 13.87 -2.29 -9.54
C ASP A 177 15.10 -2.42 -10.44
N ALA A 178 16.26 -2.79 -9.89
CA ALA A 178 17.48 -3.01 -10.68
C ALA A 178 17.32 -4.13 -11.72
N ILE A 179 16.75 -5.28 -11.33
CA ILE A 179 16.44 -6.40 -12.23
C ILE A 179 15.50 -5.93 -13.35
N SER A 180 14.45 -5.20 -12.99
CA SER A 180 13.43 -4.73 -13.96
C SER A 180 14.02 -3.76 -14.98
N ARG A 181 14.85 -2.81 -14.53
CA ARG A 181 15.54 -1.84 -15.39
C ARG A 181 16.55 -2.50 -16.30
N ALA A 182 17.33 -3.45 -15.79
CA ALA A 182 18.30 -4.21 -16.59
C ALA A 182 17.61 -4.98 -17.73
N ALA A 183 16.37 -5.43 -17.52
CA ALA A 183 15.55 -6.07 -18.53
C ALA A 183 14.77 -5.10 -19.45
N GLY A 184 14.90 -3.78 -19.25
CA GLY A 184 14.15 -2.77 -20.01
C GLY A 184 12.65 -2.78 -19.72
N ASN A 185 12.24 -3.21 -18.52
CA ASN A 185 10.84 -3.31 -18.11
C ASN A 185 10.44 -2.17 -17.16
N THR A 186 9.23 -1.66 -17.35
CA THR A 186 8.58 -0.75 -16.40
C THR A 186 8.09 -1.56 -15.21
N LEU A 187 8.54 -1.19 -14.02
CA LEU A 187 8.09 -1.76 -12.74
C LEU A 187 7.13 -0.80 -12.04
N THR A 188 6.03 -1.34 -11.52
CA THR A 188 5.25 -0.67 -10.48
C THR A 188 4.90 -1.62 -9.32
N VAL A 189 4.75 -1.03 -8.14
CA VAL A 189 4.35 -1.73 -6.90
C VAL A 189 3.16 -1.01 -6.29
N TYR A 190 2.05 -1.75 -6.14
CA TYR A 190 0.84 -1.28 -5.49
C TYR A 190 0.48 -2.22 -4.33
N VAL A 191 0.93 -1.89 -3.12
CA VAL A 191 0.80 -2.76 -1.95
C VAL A 191 1.51 -4.10 -2.18
N ASP A 192 0.78 -5.20 -2.36
CA ASP A 192 1.27 -6.55 -2.62
C ASP A 192 1.27 -6.91 -4.11
N ASP A 193 0.68 -6.07 -4.97
CA ASP A 193 0.67 -6.24 -6.42
C ASP A 193 1.97 -5.66 -7.02
N VAL A 194 2.73 -6.50 -7.74
CA VAL A 194 3.91 -6.11 -8.52
C VAL A 194 3.57 -6.28 -10.00
N THR A 195 3.71 -5.21 -10.79
CA THR A 195 3.43 -5.25 -12.23
C THR A 195 4.69 -4.91 -13.01
N LEU A 196 5.05 -5.77 -13.96
CA LEU A 196 6.06 -5.52 -14.97
C LEU A 196 5.42 -5.37 -16.33
N SER A 197 5.93 -4.46 -17.13
CA SER A 197 5.53 -4.36 -18.54
C SER A 197 6.68 -3.89 -19.44
N GLY A 198 6.57 -4.16 -20.73
CA GLY A 198 7.52 -3.67 -21.73
C GLY A 198 7.19 -4.21 -23.13
N THR A 199 8.16 -4.14 -24.03
CA THR A 199 8.08 -4.81 -25.34
C THR A 199 8.01 -6.34 -25.18
N MET A 200 8.74 -6.86 -24.19
CA MET A 200 8.71 -8.26 -23.77
C MET A 200 9.06 -8.34 -22.28
N VAL A 201 8.40 -9.22 -21.54
CA VAL A 201 8.76 -9.54 -20.15
C VAL A 201 9.14 -11.02 -20.06
N ARG A 202 10.45 -11.24 -20.03
CA ARG A 202 11.06 -12.58 -20.06
C ARG A 202 10.81 -13.36 -18.77
N THR A 203 10.73 -14.68 -18.87
CA THR A 203 10.51 -15.56 -17.71
C THR A 203 11.68 -15.50 -16.73
N GLU A 204 12.91 -15.34 -17.24
CA GLU A 204 14.13 -15.21 -16.45
C GLU A 204 14.08 -13.95 -15.56
N THR A 205 13.54 -12.84 -16.07
CA THR A 205 13.33 -11.62 -15.29
C THR A 205 12.36 -11.87 -14.13
N VAL A 206 11.25 -12.56 -14.39
CA VAL A 206 10.26 -12.90 -13.36
C VAL A 206 10.88 -13.83 -12.31
N TRP A 207 11.68 -14.80 -12.74
CA TRP A 207 12.34 -15.74 -11.84
C TRP A 207 13.37 -15.04 -10.94
N ALA A 208 14.20 -14.16 -11.49
CA ALA A 208 15.14 -13.35 -10.70
C ALA A 208 14.42 -12.47 -9.66
N ILE A 209 13.25 -11.92 -10.00
CA ILE A 209 12.40 -11.18 -9.04
C ILE A 209 11.88 -12.09 -7.94
N LYS A 210 11.45 -13.31 -8.28
CA LYS A 210 11.03 -14.31 -7.28
C LYS A 210 12.17 -14.72 -6.35
N GLU A 211 13.39 -14.88 -6.88
CA GLU A 211 14.58 -15.15 -6.07
C GLU A 211 14.88 -13.99 -5.11
N ALA A 212 14.81 -12.73 -5.59
CA ALA A 212 14.97 -11.55 -4.75
C ALA A 212 13.91 -11.48 -3.64
N LEU A 213 12.65 -11.81 -3.94
CA LEU A 213 11.60 -11.93 -2.92
C LEU A 213 11.93 -13.02 -1.90
N ALA A 214 12.31 -14.21 -2.37
CA ALA A 214 12.61 -15.38 -1.53
C ALA A 214 13.78 -15.13 -0.58
N LYS A 215 14.86 -14.51 -1.07
CA LYS A 215 16.02 -14.04 -0.28
C LYS A 215 15.63 -13.13 0.89
N HIS A 216 14.53 -12.39 0.74
CA HIS A 216 13.99 -11.50 1.76
C HIS A 216 12.83 -12.10 2.57
N GLY A 217 12.47 -13.37 2.36
CA GLY A 217 11.43 -14.07 3.11
C GLY A 217 10.01 -13.88 2.55
N HIS A 218 9.89 -13.50 1.28
CA HIS A 218 8.61 -13.35 0.59
C HIS A 218 8.46 -14.36 -0.54
N ARG A 219 7.23 -14.70 -0.88
CA ARG A 219 6.88 -15.57 -2.02
C ARG A 219 5.73 -14.95 -2.81
N THR A 220 5.58 -15.34 -4.07
CA THR A 220 4.43 -14.97 -4.89
C THR A 220 3.31 -16.00 -4.78
N LYS A 221 2.07 -15.58 -4.99
CA LYS A 221 0.92 -16.49 -5.10
C LYS A 221 0.82 -16.97 -6.54
N GLU A 222 1.38 -18.14 -6.84
CA GLU A 222 1.43 -18.70 -8.20
C GLU A 222 0.07 -18.67 -8.93
N ARG A 223 -1.01 -19.04 -8.23
CA ARG A 223 -2.39 -19.03 -8.78
C ARG A 223 -2.90 -17.65 -9.24
N LYS A 224 -2.23 -16.57 -8.84
CA LYS A 224 -2.58 -15.18 -9.16
C LYS A 224 -1.55 -14.54 -10.09
N GLU A 225 -0.54 -15.29 -10.51
CA GLU A 225 0.39 -14.78 -11.49
C GLU A 225 -0.28 -14.76 -12.85
N GLU A 226 -0.18 -13.61 -13.53
CA GLU A 226 -0.76 -13.44 -14.85
C GLU A 226 0.29 -13.02 -15.87
N ALA A 227 0.06 -13.49 -17.09
CA ALA A 227 0.95 -13.38 -18.22
C ALA A 227 0.14 -12.93 -19.43
N HIS A 228 0.42 -11.73 -19.95
CA HIS A 228 -0.34 -11.17 -21.07
C HIS A 228 0.61 -10.73 -22.18
N LEU A 229 0.23 -11.06 -23.42
CA LEU A 229 0.79 -10.49 -24.64
C LEU A 229 -0.32 -9.66 -25.31
N GLY A 230 -0.05 -8.38 -25.51
CA GLY A 230 -1.02 -7.41 -25.99
C GLY A 230 -2.04 -6.99 -24.93
N THR A 231 -3.18 -6.50 -25.41
CA THR A 231 -4.29 -6.00 -24.57
C THR A 231 -5.61 -6.68 -25.00
N PRO A 232 -6.65 -6.76 -24.15
CA PRO A 232 -6.81 -6.09 -22.87
C PRO A 232 -6.06 -6.74 -21.70
N VAL A 233 -5.57 -5.92 -20.76
CA VAL A 233 -5.03 -6.39 -19.46
C VAL A 233 -5.64 -5.61 -18.30
N VAL A 234 -5.84 -6.24 -17.14
CA VAL A 234 -6.42 -5.57 -15.96
C VAL A 234 -5.35 -5.33 -14.90
N VAL A 235 -4.86 -4.09 -14.79
CA VAL A 235 -3.87 -3.70 -13.78
C VAL A 235 -4.57 -3.01 -12.61
N THR A 236 -4.50 -3.59 -11.41
CA THR A 236 -5.07 -3.04 -10.17
C THR A 236 -6.54 -2.59 -10.29
N GLY A 237 -7.33 -3.29 -11.11
CA GLY A 237 -8.76 -3.02 -11.32
C GLY A 237 -9.08 -1.94 -12.37
N VAL A 238 -8.11 -1.54 -13.18
CA VAL A 238 -8.30 -0.69 -14.37
C VAL A 238 -7.94 -1.53 -15.61
N VAL A 239 -8.78 -1.46 -16.64
CA VAL A 239 -8.52 -2.16 -17.91
C VAL A 239 -7.62 -1.28 -18.76
N LEU A 240 -6.55 -1.85 -19.30
CA LEU A 240 -5.73 -1.26 -20.35
C LEU A 240 -6.10 -1.93 -21.66
N ARG A 241 -6.50 -1.16 -22.66
CA ARG A 241 -6.86 -1.63 -23.99
C ARG A 241 -6.56 -0.55 -25.02
N ASP A 242 -5.84 -0.91 -26.08
CA ASP A 242 -5.59 -0.02 -27.23
C ASP A 242 -5.08 1.38 -26.81
N GLU A 243 -4.06 1.43 -25.94
CA GLU A 243 -3.50 2.67 -25.34
C GLU A 243 -4.44 3.46 -24.40
N VAL A 244 -5.62 2.93 -24.09
CA VAL A 244 -6.65 3.61 -23.29
C VAL A 244 -6.88 2.89 -21.97
N LEU A 245 -7.10 3.67 -20.90
CA LEU A 245 -7.57 3.17 -19.62
C LEU A 245 -9.10 3.17 -19.62
N LEU A 246 -9.67 2.03 -19.23
CA LEU A 246 -11.11 1.81 -19.17
C LEU A 246 -11.52 1.30 -17.79
N LEU A 247 -12.73 1.64 -17.40
CA LEU A 247 -13.36 1.09 -16.21
C LEU A 247 -13.86 -0.34 -16.52
N PRO A 248 -13.66 -1.34 -15.63
CA PRO A 248 -14.17 -2.68 -15.86
C PRO A 248 -15.71 -2.74 -15.88
N ASN A 249 -16.29 -3.64 -16.69
CA ASN A 249 -17.75 -3.86 -16.78
C ASN A 249 -18.42 -4.11 -15.42
N VAL A 250 -17.73 -4.79 -14.50
CA VAL A 250 -18.25 -5.03 -13.14
C VAL A 250 -18.49 -3.73 -12.38
N GLN A 251 -17.65 -2.71 -12.59
CA GLN A 251 -17.85 -1.39 -11.97
C GLN A 251 -18.97 -0.61 -12.65
N HIS A 252 -19.10 -0.70 -13.98
CA HIS A 252 -20.27 -0.15 -14.69
C HIS A 252 -21.59 -0.76 -14.18
N LEU A 253 -21.62 -2.07 -13.96
CA LEU A 253 -22.78 -2.77 -13.41
C LEU A 253 -23.10 -2.33 -11.98
N LYS A 254 -22.09 -2.18 -11.11
CA LYS A 254 -22.27 -1.64 -9.75
C LYS A 254 -22.88 -0.24 -9.79
N ARG A 255 -22.34 0.64 -10.62
CA ARG A 255 -22.87 2.00 -10.82
C ARG A 255 -24.32 1.98 -11.28
N HIS A 256 -24.64 1.16 -12.29
CA HIS A 256 -26.00 1.03 -12.80
C HIS A 256 -26.97 0.56 -11.71
N ARG A 257 -26.59 -0.45 -10.91
CA ARG A 257 -27.41 -0.94 -9.79
C ARG A 257 -27.66 0.12 -8.73
N VAL A 258 -26.64 0.89 -8.34
CA VAL A 258 -26.80 1.99 -7.38
C VAL A 258 -27.74 3.05 -7.94
N ARG A 259 -27.57 3.44 -9.20
CA ARG A 259 -28.46 4.41 -9.88
C ARG A 259 -29.91 3.92 -9.91
N LYS A 260 -30.14 2.65 -10.26
CA LYS A 260 -31.48 2.05 -10.25
C LYS A 260 -32.10 1.95 -8.86
N ALA A 261 -31.29 1.71 -7.83
CA ALA A 261 -31.77 1.72 -6.45
C ALA A 261 -32.20 3.12 -6.01
N LEU A 262 -31.41 4.15 -6.36
CA LEU A 262 -31.70 5.55 -6.05
C LEU A 262 -33.02 6.05 -6.64
N GLU A 263 -33.39 5.62 -7.85
CA GLU A 263 -34.69 5.95 -8.48
C GLU A 263 -35.90 5.57 -7.60
N ARG A 264 -35.75 4.61 -6.69
CA ARG A 264 -36.82 4.06 -5.85
C ARG A 264 -36.67 4.40 -4.37
N MET A 265 -35.59 5.10 -3.99
CA MET A 265 -35.30 5.41 -2.60
C MET A 265 -35.98 6.72 -2.17
N PRO A 266 -36.74 6.73 -1.05
CA PRO A 266 -37.24 7.97 -0.47
C PRO A 266 -36.08 8.84 0.00
N GLU A 267 -36.34 10.13 0.20
CA GLU A 267 -35.35 11.03 0.81
C GLU A 267 -34.99 10.57 2.23
N GLY A 268 -33.70 10.66 2.56
CA GLY A 268 -33.19 10.29 3.88
C GLY A 268 -31.74 9.82 3.88
N PRO A 269 -31.22 9.46 5.06
CA PRO A 269 -29.80 9.14 5.25
C PRO A 269 -29.28 7.97 4.41
N GLU A 270 -30.14 7.02 4.07
CA GLU A 270 -29.76 5.88 3.22
C GLU A 270 -29.58 6.29 1.76
N ARG A 271 -30.44 7.18 1.28
CA ARG A 271 -30.33 7.76 -0.06
C ARG A 271 -29.09 8.62 -0.18
N GLU A 272 -28.79 9.47 0.81
CA GLU A 272 -27.55 10.26 0.86
C GLU A 272 -26.29 9.38 0.78
N ARG A 273 -26.28 8.24 1.51
CA ARG A 273 -25.18 7.26 1.43
C ARG A 273 -25.06 6.65 0.04
N ALA A 274 -26.18 6.28 -0.58
CA ALA A 274 -26.19 5.72 -1.93
C ALA A 274 -25.76 6.76 -2.99
N GLU A 275 -26.15 8.02 -2.84
CA GLU A 275 -25.70 9.15 -3.68
C GLU A 275 -24.19 9.37 -3.54
N ALA A 276 -23.64 9.35 -2.32
CA ALA A 276 -22.19 9.44 -2.09
C ALA A 276 -21.43 8.26 -2.73
N VAL A 277 -22.00 7.05 -2.70
CA VAL A 277 -21.44 5.88 -3.40
C VAL A 277 -21.47 6.08 -4.92
N LEU A 278 -22.59 6.56 -5.49
CA LEU A 278 -22.71 6.85 -6.91
C LEU A 278 -21.69 7.90 -7.36
N GLN A 279 -21.59 9.01 -6.62
CA GLN A 279 -20.60 10.06 -6.87
C GLN A 279 -19.17 9.51 -6.86
N GLY A 280 -18.83 8.62 -5.91
CA GLY A 280 -17.52 7.98 -5.87
C GLY A 280 -17.22 7.12 -7.11
N HIS A 281 -18.22 6.42 -7.64
CA HIS A 281 -18.07 5.66 -8.89
C HIS A 281 -17.89 6.58 -10.11
N GLU A 282 -18.64 7.68 -10.19
CA GLU A 282 -18.55 8.64 -11.29
C GLU A 282 -17.21 9.40 -11.27
N GLU A 283 -16.72 9.76 -10.08
CA GLU A 283 -15.41 10.39 -9.90
C GLU A 283 -14.27 9.46 -10.34
N THR A 284 -14.37 8.15 -10.04
CA THR A 284 -13.38 7.16 -10.49
C THR A 284 -13.30 7.13 -12.03
N GLU A 285 -14.44 7.17 -12.72
CA GLU A 285 -14.48 7.19 -14.19
C GLU A 285 -13.91 8.50 -14.75
N ARG A 286 -14.26 9.65 -14.16
CA ARG A 286 -13.67 10.94 -14.53
C ARG A 286 -12.15 10.93 -14.40
N GLN A 287 -11.63 10.36 -13.31
CA GLN A 287 -10.19 10.24 -13.11
C GLN A 287 -9.54 9.36 -14.17
N ILE A 288 -10.15 8.23 -14.54
CA ILE A 288 -9.66 7.36 -15.63
C ILE A 288 -9.60 8.14 -16.94
N LEU A 289 -10.69 8.83 -17.32
CA LEU A 289 -10.78 9.60 -18.56
C LEU A 289 -9.73 10.73 -18.58
N ALA A 290 -9.53 11.42 -17.47
CA ALA A 290 -8.53 12.48 -17.35
C ALA A 290 -7.07 11.99 -17.45
N ARG A 291 -6.81 10.68 -17.33
CA ARG A 291 -5.47 10.12 -17.62
C ARG A 291 -5.32 9.70 -19.08
N ASN A 292 -6.39 9.58 -19.86
CA ASN A 292 -6.31 9.18 -21.27
C ASN A 292 -5.90 10.32 -22.19
N THR A 293 -6.10 11.56 -21.74
CA THR A 293 -5.61 12.79 -22.39
C THR A 293 -4.14 13.02 -22.08
#